data_AF-A0A821T182-F1
#
_entry.id   AF-A0A821T182-F1
#
_cell.length_a   1.000
_cell.length_b   1.000
_cell.length_c   1.000
_cell.angle_alpha   90.00
_cell.angle_beta   90.00
_cell.angle_gamma   90.00
#
_symmetry.space_group_name_H-M   'P 1'
#
loop_
_entity.id
_entity.type
_entity.pdbx_description
1 polymer ?
#
loop_
_entity_poly.entity_id
_entity_poly.type
_entity_poly.pdbx_seq_one_letter_code
_entity_poly.pdbx_strand_id
1 'polypeptide(L)'
;MYYWESNESICSQIQKENYQLVKHLYICSEEIKDNYLIYFPNVNQLTIKHHFETSDDSIPTTLHRMIPLKQLTKLVIECYKFSFVEIFQLLRLTPNLYAFKLDHVSFSDINLNVIKQNEVFQYVSKRNKIKILDFCVWCSLNEIQLVMNLFPQLEYLKIGMNRKEIQSIIRFLLLK
;
A
#
# COMPACT_ATOMS: atom_id res chain seq x y z
N MET A 1 8.16 -5.43 -22.02
CA MET A 1 7.94 -5.87 -20.63
C MET A 1 9.32 -6.17 -20.08
N TYR A 2 9.91 -5.26 -19.30
CA TYR A 2 11.26 -5.45 -18.76
C TYR A 2 11.15 -6.08 -17.38
N TYR A 3 11.59 -7.33 -17.28
CA TYR A 3 11.72 -8.06 -16.02
C TYR A 3 13.01 -7.64 -15.33
N TRP A 4 12.93 -7.35 -14.03
CA TRP A 4 14.09 -7.15 -13.17
C TRP A 4 14.06 -8.25 -12.11
N GLU A 5 14.92 -9.26 -12.28
CA GLU A 5 15.35 -10.17 -11.22
C GLU A 5 16.73 -9.71 -10.78
N SER A 6 16.89 -9.36 -9.51
CA SER A 6 18.16 -8.92 -8.95
C SER A 6 19.04 -10.15 -8.65
N ASN A 7 19.83 -10.57 -9.63
CA ASN A 7 21.04 -11.35 -9.37
C ASN A 7 22.24 -10.41 -9.40
N GLU A 8 22.87 -10.26 -8.25
CA GLU A 8 24.09 -9.49 -8.01
C GLU A 8 25.23 -9.99 -8.93
N SER A 9 25.56 -9.25 -9.99
CA SER A 9 26.91 -9.26 -10.63
C SER A 9 27.02 -8.44 -11.94
N ILE A 10 25.99 -7.69 -12.35
CA ILE A 10 26.08 -6.78 -13.52
C ILE A 10 25.60 -5.38 -13.10
N CYS A 11 26.20 -4.82 -12.06
CA CYS A 11 25.77 -3.55 -11.43
C CYS A 11 26.72 -2.38 -11.67
N SER A 12 27.43 -2.34 -12.79
CA SER A 12 28.22 -1.17 -13.20
C SER A 12 27.72 -0.62 -14.55
N GLN A 13 27.08 0.55 -14.47
CA GLN A 13 26.63 1.40 -15.59
C GLN A 13 25.31 1.05 -16.28
N ILE A 14 24.23 0.88 -15.51
CA ILE A 14 22.89 1.21 -16.02
C ILE A 14 22.84 2.74 -16.16
N GLN A 15 22.81 3.23 -17.39
CA GLN A 15 22.73 4.66 -17.72
C GLN A 15 21.49 5.28 -17.07
N LYS A 16 21.63 6.48 -16.48
CA LYS A 16 20.56 7.26 -15.84
C LYS A 16 19.29 7.40 -16.70
N GLU A 17 19.44 7.30 -18.02
CA GLU A 17 18.36 7.35 -19.02
C GLU A 17 17.31 6.25 -18.83
N ASN A 18 17.73 5.05 -18.39
CA ASN A 18 16.80 3.93 -18.21
C ASN A 18 15.83 4.13 -17.03
N TYR A 19 16.24 4.85 -15.98
CA TYR A 19 15.37 5.13 -14.83
C TYR A 19 14.20 6.06 -15.19
N GLN A 20 14.39 6.92 -16.19
CA GLN A 20 13.33 7.80 -16.68
C GLN A 20 12.22 7.01 -17.42
N LEU A 21 12.51 5.81 -17.92
CA LEU A 21 11.52 4.99 -18.62
C LEU A 21 10.69 4.11 -17.66
N VAL A 22 11.12 3.95 -16.41
CA VAL A 22 10.45 3.10 -15.43
C VAL A 22 9.08 3.70 -15.06
N LYS A 23 8.02 3.00 -15.43
CA LYS A 23 6.62 3.31 -15.04
C LYS A 23 6.15 2.45 -13.86
N HIS A 24 6.68 1.24 -13.72
CA HIS A 24 6.36 0.33 -12.64
C HIS A 24 7.65 -0.05 -11.91
N LEU A 25 7.72 0.32 -10.64
CA LEU A 25 8.81 -0.09 -9.75
C LEU A 25 8.40 -1.31 -8.92
N TYR A 26 9.26 -2.33 -8.92
CA TYR A 26 9.17 -3.50 -8.07
C TYR A 26 10.27 -3.44 -7.02
N ILE A 27 9.91 -3.54 -5.75
CA ILE A 27 10.83 -3.60 -4.62
C ILE A 27 10.67 -4.97 -3.99
N CYS A 28 11.75 -5.75 -3.99
CA CYS A 28 11.77 -7.14 -3.49
C CYS A 28 12.90 -7.40 -2.47
N SER A 29 13.55 -6.35 -1.95
CA SER A 29 14.70 -6.47 -1.04
C SER A 29 14.25 -6.53 0.41
N GLU A 30 14.84 -7.41 1.22
CA GLU A 30 14.59 -7.53 2.66
C GLU A 30 14.98 -6.25 3.43
N GLU A 31 15.99 -5.52 2.96
CA GLU A 31 16.45 -4.24 3.52
C GLU A 31 16.82 -3.25 2.40
N ILE A 32 16.46 -1.98 2.56
CA ILE A 32 17.05 -0.89 1.77
C ILE A 32 18.05 -0.13 2.64
N LYS A 33 19.34 -0.22 2.29
CA LYS A 33 20.39 0.60 2.90
C LYS A 33 20.37 1.99 2.27
N ASP A 34 20.24 3.03 3.10
CA ASP A 34 20.08 4.43 2.68
C ASP A 34 21.17 4.98 1.75
N ASN A 35 22.34 4.33 1.70
CA ASN A 35 23.50 4.83 0.97
C ASN A 35 23.36 4.82 -0.57
N TYR A 36 22.31 4.22 -1.16
CA TYR A 36 22.12 4.15 -2.62
C TYR A 36 20.66 4.26 -3.10
N LEU A 37 19.88 5.22 -2.57
CA LEU A 37 18.51 5.44 -3.05
C LEU A 37 18.51 6.03 -4.48
N ILE A 38 18.10 5.22 -5.46
CA ILE A 38 17.88 5.66 -6.84
C ILE A 38 16.50 6.31 -6.95
N TYR A 39 16.43 7.49 -7.59
CA TYR A 39 15.18 8.18 -7.86
C TYR A 39 14.59 7.81 -9.23
N PHE A 40 13.32 7.42 -9.25
CA PHE A 40 12.57 7.04 -10.46
C PHE A 40 11.43 8.04 -10.73
N PRO A 41 11.66 9.07 -11.57
CA PRO A 41 10.75 10.22 -11.71
C PRO A 41 9.42 9.88 -12.40
N ASN A 42 9.33 8.76 -13.11
CA ASN A 42 8.20 8.45 -13.99
C ASN A 42 7.33 7.28 -13.49
N VAL A 43 7.61 6.76 -12.29
CA VAL A 43 6.89 5.65 -11.69
C VAL A 43 5.47 6.06 -11.31
N ASN A 44 4.47 5.33 -11.82
CA ASN A 44 3.07 5.48 -11.48
C ASN A 44 2.44 4.19 -10.94
N GLN A 45 3.19 3.09 -10.90
CA GLN A 45 2.81 1.83 -10.25
C GLN A 45 3.94 1.34 -9.33
N LEU A 46 3.60 0.92 -8.14
CA LEU A 46 4.54 0.39 -7.15
C LEU A 46 4.08 -0.97 -6.67
N THR A 47 5.02 -1.92 -6.65
CA THR A 47 4.83 -3.21 -5.99
C THR A 47 5.95 -3.43 -5.00
N ILE A 48 5.59 -3.62 -3.73
CA ILE A 48 6.50 -3.99 -2.65
C ILE A 48 6.21 -5.44 -2.30
N LYS A 49 7.22 -6.30 -2.32
CA LYS A 49 7.12 -7.72 -1.96
C LYS A 49 8.06 -8.04 -0.80
N HIS A 50 7.77 -9.15 -0.11
CA HIS A 50 8.60 -9.76 0.92
C HIS A 50 8.67 -8.97 2.23
N HIS A 51 9.84 -8.52 2.62
CA HIS A 51 10.05 -7.71 3.81
C HIS A 51 10.57 -6.36 3.35
N PHE A 52 10.07 -5.26 3.90
CA PHE A 52 10.50 -3.92 3.50
C PHE A 52 10.87 -3.13 4.75
N GLU A 53 12.08 -3.36 5.22
CA GLU A 53 12.67 -2.59 6.32
C GLU A 53 13.56 -1.45 5.80
N THR A 54 13.51 -0.36 6.53
CA THR A 54 14.22 0.89 6.28
C THR A 54 15.13 1.16 7.47
N SER A 55 16.38 1.55 7.22
CA SER A 55 17.44 1.59 8.24
C SER A 55 17.14 2.54 9.40
N ASP A 56 16.59 3.73 9.14
CA ASP A 56 16.30 4.73 10.18
C ASP A 56 15.06 5.62 9.89
N ASP A 57 14.45 5.49 8.71
CA ASP A 57 13.32 6.31 8.24
C ASP A 57 12.03 5.50 8.16
N SER A 58 10.86 6.15 8.29
CA SER A 58 9.58 5.46 8.04
C SER A 58 9.47 5.05 6.56
N ILE A 59 8.81 3.92 6.27
CA ILE A 59 8.58 3.42 4.90
C ILE A 59 8.07 4.53 3.95
N PRO A 60 7.06 5.35 4.32
CA PRO A 60 6.60 6.45 3.46
C PRO A 60 7.68 7.46 3.11
N THR A 61 8.59 7.77 4.03
CA THR A 61 9.71 8.71 3.81
C THR A 61 10.68 8.17 2.79
N THR A 62 11.10 6.91 2.94
CA THR A 62 12.02 6.25 2.00
C THR A 62 11.42 6.17 0.62
N LEU A 63 10.14 5.78 0.50
CA LEU A 63 9.44 5.75 -0.78
C LEU A 63 9.33 7.15 -1.41
N HIS A 64 9.11 8.20 -0.61
CA HIS A 64 9.05 9.58 -1.13
C HIS A 64 10.37 10.05 -1.73
N ARG A 65 11.51 9.54 -1.23
CA ARG A 65 12.84 9.81 -1.79
C ARG A 65 13.12 9.02 -3.07
N MET A 66 12.49 7.87 -3.25
CA MET A 66 12.68 7.01 -4.42
C MET A 66 11.73 7.34 -5.57
N ILE A 67 10.50 7.74 -5.28
CA ILE A 67 9.46 7.94 -6.30
C ILE A 67 8.55 9.14 -5.99
N PRO A 68 8.01 9.82 -7.01
CA PRO A 68 6.99 10.85 -6.82
C PRO A 68 5.63 10.24 -6.44
N LEU A 69 5.39 10.02 -5.14
CA LEU A 69 4.17 9.40 -4.62
C LEU A 69 2.85 10.03 -5.11
N LYS A 70 2.85 11.33 -5.44
CA LYS A 70 1.65 12.02 -5.96
C LYS A 70 1.14 11.48 -7.29
N GLN A 71 1.97 10.86 -8.12
CA GLN A 71 1.56 10.33 -9.42
C GLN A 71 1.25 8.83 -9.39
N LEU A 72 1.37 8.21 -8.21
CA LEU A 72 1.08 6.80 -8.03
C LEU A 72 -0.41 6.55 -8.23
N THR A 73 -0.73 5.65 -9.16
CA THR A 73 -2.09 5.24 -9.54
C THR A 73 -2.40 3.83 -9.07
N LYS A 74 -1.38 2.99 -8.90
CA LYS A 74 -1.49 1.62 -8.41
C LYS A 74 -0.42 1.32 -7.36
N LEU A 75 -0.83 0.72 -6.26
CA LEU A 75 0.02 0.28 -5.17
C LEU A 75 -0.33 -1.17 -4.83
N VAL A 76 0.70 -2.01 -4.75
CA VAL A 76 0.59 -3.40 -4.34
C VAL A 76 1.60 -3.61 -3.21
N ILE A 77 1.11 -4.05 -2.04
CA ILE A 77 1.95 -4.39 -0.89
C ILE A 77 1.71 -5.88 -0.58
N GLU A 78 2.70 -6.70 -0.91
CA GLU A 78 2.78 -8.13 -0.63
C GLU A 78 3.87 -8.37 0.44
N CYS A 79 3.87 -7.53 1.47
CA CYS A 79 4.86 -7.53 2.54
C CYS A 79 4.26 -8.11 3.83
N TYR A 80 5.00 -8.99 4.51
CA TYR A 80 4.60 -9.44 5.84
C TYR A 80 4.82 -8.30 6.85
N LYS A 81 3.86 -8.06 7.75
CA LYS A 81 3.92 -7.04 8.83
C LYS A 81 3.95 -5.56 8.42
N PHE A 82 3.45 -5.18 7.25
CA PHE A 82 3.29 -3.76 6.94
C PHE A 82 2.30 -3.11 7.94
N SER A 83 2.75 -2.11 8.71
CA SER A 83 1.92 -1.50 9.75
C SER A 83 0.74 -0.75 9.13
N PHE A 84 -0.45 -0.95 9.68
CA PHE A 84 -1.64 -0.24 9.22
C PHE A 84 -1.52 1.28 9.39
N VAL A 85 -0.74 1.75 10.38
CA VAL A 85 -0.45 3.18 10.57
C VAL A 85 0.37 3.74 9.41
N GLU A 86 1.37 3.00 8.94
CA GLU A 86 2.20 3.39 7.80
C GLU A 86 1.40 3.43 6.50
N ILE A 87 0.40 2.55 6.35
CA ILE A 87 -0.53 2.59 5.22
C ILE A 87 -1.25 3.93 5.17
N PHE A 88 -1.76 4.46 6.28
CA PHE A 88 -2.42 5.76 6.28
C PHE A 88 -1.49 6.91 5.88
N GLN A 89 -0.26 6.89 6.39
CA GLN A 89 0.73 7.89 6.02
C GLN A 89 1.05 7.81 4.52
N LEU A 90 1.18 6.61 3.98
CA LEU A 90 1.41 6.40 2.55
C LEU A 90 0.19 6.84 1.70
N LEU A 91 -1.03 6.52 2.12
CA LEU A 91 -2.27 6.94 1.47
C LEU A 91 -2.43 8.46 1.47
N ARG A 92 -2.00 9.15 2.53
CA ARG A 92 -1.98 10.62 2.57
C ARG A 92 -1.07 11.22 1.49
N LEU A 93 0.03 10.56 1.17
CA LEU A 93 1.02 11.02 0.17
C LEU A 93 0.69 10.59 -1.26
N THR A 94 -0.33 9.75 -1.47
CA THR A 94 -0.71 9.16 -2.76
C THR A 94 -2.15 9.56 -3.17
N PRO A 95 -2.47 10.86 -3.32
CA PRO A 95 -3.83 11.34 -3.55
C PRO A 95 -4.49 10.90 -4.86
N ASN A 96 -3.70 10.41 -5.83
CA ASN A 96 -4.18 9.92 -7.12
C ASN A 96 -4.23 8.38 -7.20
N LEU A 97 -4.04 7.70 -6.07
CA LEU A 97 -4.10 6.25 -6.01
C LEU A 97 -5.53 5.78 -6.32
N TYR A 98 -5.65 4.92 -7.33
CA TYR A 98 -6.92 4.39 -7.81
C TYR A 98 -7.11 2.91 -7.45
N ALA A 99 -6.01 2.13 -7.53
CA ALA A 99 -6.01 0.72 -7.22
C ALA A 99 -5.01 0.41 -6.09
N PHE A 100 -5.48 -0.27 -5.05
CA PHE A 100 -4.68 -0.66 -3.91
C PHE A 100 -4.86 -2.16 -3.62
N LYS A 101 -3.75 -2.90 -3.57
CA LYS A 101 -3.73 -4.31 -3.14
C LYS A 101 -2.84 -4.45 -1.91
N LEU A 102 -3.34 -5.17 -0.93
CA LEU A 102 -2.65 -5.47 0.31
C LEU A 102 -2.89 -6.93 0.68
N ASP A 103 -1.82 -7.74 0.68
CA ASP A 103 -1.96 -9.17 0.93
C ASP A 103 -1.93 -9.54 2.41
N HIS A 104 -1.14 -8.80 3.21
CA HIS A 104 -1.00 -9.05 4.63
C HIS A 104 -1.07 -7.75 5.42
N VAL A 105 -2.07 -7.64 6.30
CA VAL A 105 -2.11 -6.63 7.35
C VAL A 105 -2.61 -7.29 8.62
N SER A 106 -1.97 -6.97 9.74
CA SER A 106 -2.50 -7.34 11.05
C SER A 106 -3.28 -6.16 11.63
N PHE A 107 -4.51 -6.44 12.05
CA PHE A 107 -5.32 -5.53 12.85
C PHE A 107 -5.21 -5.83 14.36
N SER A 108 -4.46 -6.85 14.77
CA SER A 108 -4.40 -7.34 16.16
C SER A 108 -3.97 -6.28 17.17
N ASP A 109 -3.08 -5.38 16.76
CA ASP A 109 -2.44 -4.42 17.66
C ASP A 109 -3.14 -3.04 17.59
N ILE A 110 -4.31 -3.00 16.96
CA ILE A 110 -4.98 -1.76 16.60
C ILE A 110 -6.23 -1.57 17.43
N ASN A 111 -6.24 -0.50 18.21
CA ASN A 111 -7.48 0.02 18.77
C ASN A 111 -8.24 0.79 17.69
N LEU A 112 -9.25 0.15 17.10
CA LEU A 112 -10.09 0.72 16.02
C LEU A 112 -10.75 2.04 16.41
N ASN A 113 -11.09 2.26 17.68
CA ASN A 113 -11.70 3.50 18.14
C ASN A 113 -10.70 4.66 18.11
N VAL A 114 -9.44 4.39 18.47
CA VAL A 114 -8.36 5.38 18.41
C VAL A 114 -8.05 5.73 16.95
N ILE A 115 -8.00 4.74 16.06
CA ILE A 115 -7.73 5.00 14.64
C ILE A 115 -8.79 5.90 14.00
N LYS A 116 -10.07 5.69 14.30
CA LYS A 116 -11.15 6.53 13.75
C LYS A 116 -11.05 8.01 14.17
N GLN A 117 -10.41 8.28 15.31
CA GLN A 117 -10.17 9.63 15.81
C GLN A 117 -8.88 10.26 15.25
N ASN A 118 -8.02 9.49 14.60
CA ASN A 118 -6.77 9.98 14.05
C ASN A 118 -7.00 10.97 12.89
N GLU A 119 -6.34 12.12 12.93
CA GLU A 119 -6.50 13.18 11.91
C GLU A 119 -6.10 12.72 10.51
N VAL A 120 -5.06 11.88 10.39
CA VAL A 120 -4.63 11.31 9.10
C VAL A 120 -5.69 10.36 8.57
N PHE A 121 -6.30 9.54 9.43
CA PHE A 121 -7.44 8.69 9.05
C PHE A 121 -8.61 9.52 8.51
N GLN A 122 -8.99 10.58 9.23
CA GLN A 122 -10.08 11.46 8.80
C GLN A 122 -9.76 12.20 7.50
N TYR A 123 -8.51 12.60 7.31
CA TYR A 123 -8.05 13.22 6.07
C TYR A 123 -8.13 12.24 4.89
N VAL A 124 -7.57 11.05 5.05
CA VAL A 124 -7.52 10.03 4.00
C VAL A 124 -8.93 9.59 3.64
N SER A 125 -9.77 9.26 4.62
CA SER A 125 -11.15 8.78 4.38
C SER A 125 -12.00 9.76 3.56
N LYS A 126 -11.79 11.07 3.69
CA LYS A 126 -12.53 12.09 2.95
C LYS A 126 -11.99 12.36 1.54
N ARG A 127 -10.72 12.03 1.26
CA ARG A 127 -10.01 12.54 0.07
C ARG A 127 -9.46 11.49 -0.87
N ASN A 128 -9.25 10.26 -0.40
CA ASN A 128 -8.74 9.22 -1.28
C ASN A 128 -9.75 8.92 -2.41
N LYS A 129 -9.23 8.49 -3.55
CA LYS A 129 -9.99 8.19 -4.78
C LYS A 129 -9.90 6.71 -5.16
N ILE A 130 -9.60 5.86 -4.17
CA ILE A 130 -9.41 4.44 -4.42
C ILE A 130 -10.74 3.83 -4.77
N LYS A 131 -10.78 3.17 -5.92
CA LYS A 131 -11.97 2.49 -6.44
C LYS A 131 -11.83 0.97 -6.45
N ILE A 132 -10.59 0.48 -6.55
CA ILE A 132 -10.28 -0.95 -6.55
C ILE A 132 -9.45 -1.26 -5.31
N LEU A 133 -10.01 -2.09 -4.44
CA LEU A 133 -9.34 -2.59 -3.25
C LEU A 133 -9.30 -4.12 -3.26
N ASP A 134 -8.10 -4.68 -3.12
CA ASP A 134 -7.89 -6.11 -2.91
C ASP A 134 -7.17 -6.32 -1.58
N PHE A 135 -7.88 -6.90 -0.62
CA PHE A 135 -7.42 -7.16 0.74
C PHE A 135 -7.41 -8.68 0.96
N CYS A 136 -6.25 -9.33 0.86
CA CYS A 136 -6.15 -10.79 1.04
C CYS A 136 -6.05 -11.20 2.52
N VAL A 137 -6.79 -10.52 3.40
CA VAL A 137 -6.79 -10.75 4.86
C VAL A 137 -8.19 -11.18 5.31
N TRP A 138 -8.25 -12.06 6.30
CA TRP A 138 -9.50 -12.45 6.95
C TRP A 138 -9.96 -11.34 7.90
N CYS A 139 -11.05 -10.67 7.57
CA CYS A 139 -11.58 -9.56 8.35
C CYS A 139 -12.86 -9.93 9.11
N SER A 140 -12.97 -9.44 10.34
CA SER A 140 -14.19 -9.31 11.13
C SER A 140 -15.12 -8.23 10.59
N LEU A 141 -16.36 -8.18 11.07
CA LEU A 141 -17.31 -7.15 10.65
C LEU A 141 -16.80 -5.73 10.95
N ASN A 142 -16.18 -5.52 12.11
CA ASN A 142 -15.69 -4.21 12.52
C ASN A 142 -14.55 -3.69 11.64
N GLU A 143 -13.67 -4.60 11.19
CA GLU A 143 -12.57 -4.27 10.28
C GLU A 143 -13.11 -3.95 8.88
N ILE A 144 -14.09 -4.70 8.40
CA ILE A 144 -14.75 -4.40 7.12
C ILE A 144 -15.46 -3.03 7.17
N GLN A 145 -16.15 -2.71 8.26
CA GLN A 145 -16.74 -1.39 8.46
C GLN A 145 -15.68 -0.28 8.44
N LEU A 146 -14.52 -0.50 9.05
CA LEU A 146 -13.41 0.45 9.02
C LEU A 146 -12.91 0.66 7.58
N VAL A 147 -12.66 -0.42 6.85
CA VAL A 147 -12.22 -0.39 5.44
C VAL A 147 -13.22 0.37 4.58
N MET A 148 -14.52 0.08 4.72
CA MET A 148 -15.57 0.77 3.96
C MET A 148 -15.71 2.25 4.30
N ASN A 149 -15.39 2.64 5.54
CA ASN A 149 -15.35 4.06 5.93
C ASN A 149 -14.09 4.76 5.41
N LEU A 150 -12.99 4.02 5.29
CA LEU A 150 -11.75 4.54 4.76
C LEU A 150 -11.81 4.74 3.26
N PHE A 151 -12.50 3.88 2.51
CA PHE A 151 -12.59 3.96 1.05
C PHE A 151 -14.04 4.17 0.59
N PRO A 152 -14.60 5.39 0.72
CA PRO A 152 -16.02 5.62 0.46
C PRO A 152 -16.40 5.57 -1.03
N GLN A 153 -15.43 5.65 -1.95
CA GLN A 153 -15.66 5.65 -3.41
C GLN A 153 -15.39 4.30 -4.07
N LEU A 154 -15.45 3.22 -3.30
CA LEU A 154 -15.07 1.89 -3.75
C LEU A 154 -16.07 1.34 -4.76
N GLU A 155 -15.58 0.91 -5.92
CA GLU A 155 -16.35 0.24 -6.99
C GLU A 155 -16.10 -1.28 -6.99
N TYR A 156 -14.93 -1.71 -6.54
CA TYR A 156 -14.53 -3.11 -6.46
C TYR A 156 -13.88 -3.42 -5.11
N LEU A 157 -14.41 -4.42 -4.42
CA LEU A 157 -13.87 -4.96 -3.16
C LEU A 157 -13.60 -6.45 -3.31
N LYS A 158 -12.36 -6.86 -3.07
CA LYS A 158 -12.00 -8.25 -2.77
C LYS A 158 -11.48 -8.30 -1.34
N ILE A 159 -12.13 -9.09 -0.47
CA ILE A 159 -11.79 -9.18 0.95
C ILE A 159 -12.04 -10.59 1.49
N GLY A 160 -11.17 -11.06 2.39
CA GLY A 160 -11.42 -12.28 3.16
C GLY A 160 -12.42 -12.00 4.29
N MET A 161 -13.36 -12.92 4.52
CA MET A 161 -14.39 -12.76 5.55
C MET A 161 -14.22 -13.82 6.64
N ASN A 162 -14.23 -13.39 7.91
CA ASN A 162 -14.30 -14.33 9.02
C ASN A 162 -15.56 -15.20 8.90
N ARG A 163 -15.37 -16.52 8.80
CA ARG A 163 -16.45 -17.48 8.60
C ARG A 163 -17.55 -17.38 9.67
N LYS A 164 -17.17 -17.04 10.91
CA LYS A 164 -18.13 -16.90 12.03
C LYS A 164 -19.07 -15.70 11.87
N GLU A 165 -18.66 -14.69 11.09
CA GLU A 165 -19.37 -13.42 10.93
C GLU A 165 -19.91 -13.22 9.50
N ILE A 166 -19.73 -14.21 8.61
CA ILE A 166 -20.00 -14.07 7.17
C ILE A 166 -21.43 -13.58 6.88
N GLN A 167 -22.43 -14.05 7.63
CA GLN A 167 -23.82 -13.61 7.45
C GLN A 167 -23.99 -12.12 7.80
N SER A 168 -23.40 -11.67 8.89
CA SER A 168 -23.44 -10.27 9.32
C SER A 168 -22.68 -9.36 8.36
N ILE A 169 -21.55 -9.85 7.83
CA ILE A 169 -20.72 -9.14 6.84
C ILE A 169 -21.49 -8.98 5.53
N ILE A 170 -22.06 -10.06 4.98
CA ILE A 170 -22.82 -10.01 3.73
C ILE A 170 -24.03 -9.08 3.89
N ARG A 171 -24.75 -9.17 5.02
CA ARG A 171 -25.85 -8.24 5.31
C ARG A 171 -25.37 -6.79 5.32
N PHE A 172 -24.26 -6.49 5.98
CA PHE A 172 -23.70 -5.14 6.00
C PHE A 172 -23.30 -4.64 4.60
N LEU A 173 -22.72 -5.50 3.75
CA LEU A 173 -22.27 -5.10 2.42
C LEU A 173 -23.43 -4.93 1.41
N LEU A 174 -24.49 -5.73 1.52
CA LEU A 174 -25.62 -5.71 0.59
C LEU A 174 -26.77 -4.79 1.00
N LEU A 175 -26.92 -4.52 2.31
CA LEU A 175 -28.01 -3.70 2.85
C LEU A 175 -27.54 -2.28 3.24
N LYS A 176 -26.33 -1.90 2.84
CA LYS A 176 -25.79 -0.56 3.03
C LYS A 176 -26.47 0.46 2.12
#